data_AF-A0A6Q8PH72-F1
#
_entry.id   AF-A0A6Q8PH72-F1
#
_cell.length_a   1.000
_cell.length_b   1.000
_cell.length_c   1.000
_cell.angle_alpha   90.00
_cell.angle_beta   90.00
_cell.angle_gamma   90.00
#
_symmetry.space_group_name_H-M   'P 1'
#
loop_
_entity.id
_entity.type
_entity.pdbx_description
1 polymer ?
#
loop_
_entity_poly.entity_id
_entity_poly.type
_entity_poly.pdbx_seq_one_letter_code
_entity_poly.pdbx_strand_id
1 'polypeptide(L)' 'MAETNNECSIKVLCRFRPLNQAEILRGDKFIPIFQGDDSVVIGGKLHDPQLMGIIPRIARDIFNHIYSMDENLEFHIK' A
#
# COMPACT_ATOMS: atom_id res chain seq x y z
N MET A 1 36.29 32.50 -12.32
CA MET A 1 35.39 31.89 -11.33
C MET A 1 34.23 31.27 -12.08
N ALA A 2 34.33 30.00 -12.42
CA ALA A 2 33.23 29.25 -13.00
C ALA A 2 32.64 28.40 -11.88
N GLU A 3 31.57 28.90 -11.26
CA GLU A 3 30.72 28.11 -10.38
C GLU A 3 29.98 27.10 -11.27
N THR A 4 30.56 25.92 -11.49
CA THR A 4 29.83 24.75 -12.00
C THR A 4 28.90 24.27 -10.90
N ASN A 5 27.74 24.92 -10.81
CA ASN A 5 26.61 24.45 -10.02
C ASN A 5 26.07 23.20 -10.75
N ASN A 6 26.66 22.04 -10.45
CA ASN A 6 26.14 20.75 -10.89
C ASN A 6 24.84 20.50 -10.10
N GLU A 7 23.75 21.05 -10.60
CA GLU A 7 22.42 20.85 -10.05
C GLU A 7 22.08 19.35 -10.14
N CYS A 8 22.22 18.65 -9.01
CA CYS A 8 21.97 17.22 -8.95
C CYS A 8 20.46 16.97 -9.07
N SER A 9 19.98 16.69 -10.29
CA SER A 9 18.57 16.40 -10.56
C SER A 9 18.29 14.90 -10.47
N ILE A 10 17.98 14.43 -9.25
CA ILE A 10 17.55 13.04 -9.04
C ILE A 10 16.14 12.88 -9.62
N LYS A 11 15.99 11.95 -10.58
CA LYS A 11 14.67 11.56 -11.13
C LYS A 11 14.28 10.20 -10.56
N VAL A 12 13.08 10.12 -9.98
CA VAL A 12 12.50 8.88 -9.48
C VAL A 12 11.40 8.45 -10.43
N LEU A 13 11.43 7.20 -10.87
CA LEU A 13 10.38 6.61 -11.71
C LEU A 13 9.69 5.49 -10.94
N CYS A 14 8.36 5.48 -10.96
CA CYS A 14 7.57 4.38 -10.42
C CYS A 14 7.26 3.36 -11.52
N ARG A 15 7.52 2.07 -11.28
CA ARG A 15 7.21 0.98 -12.23
C ARG A 15 6.24 -0.01 -11.61
N PHE A 16 5.09 -0.18 -12.24
CA PHE A 16 4.08 -1.16 -11.84
C PHE A 16 4.23 -2.44 -12.65
N ARG A 17 4.25 -3.59 -11.96
CA ARG A 17 4.16 -4.90 -12.60
C ARG A 17 2.70 -5.35 -12.67
N PRO A 18 2.29 -6.05 -13.74
CA PRO A 18 1.02 -6.78 -13.73
C PRO A 18 0.98 -7.81 -12.59
N LEU A 19 -0.23 -8.15 -12.15
CA LEU A 19 -0.44 -9.29 -11.26
C LEU A 19 -0.13 -10.59 -12.00
N ASN A 20 0.53 -11.52 -11.30
CA ASN A 20 0.76 -12.86 -11.81
C ASN A 20 -0.44 -13.78 -11.55
N GLN A 21 -0.41 -15.00 -12.12
CA GLN A 21 -1.51 -15.94 -12.02
C GLN A 21 -1.86 -16.34 -10.57
N ALA A 22 -0.85 -16.50 -9.71
CA ALA A 22 -1.06 -16.87 -8.31
C ALA A 22 -1.72 -15.73 -7.49
N GLU A 23 -1.34 -14.49 -7.76
CA GLU A 23 -1.92 -13.28 -7.15
C GLU A 23 -3.38 -13.10 -7.59
N ILE A 24 -3.67 -13.35 -8.87
CA ILE A 24 -5.03 -13.33 -9.41
C ILE A 24 -5.90 -14.41 -8.74
N LEU A 25 -5.39 -15.64 -8.61
CA LEU A 25 -6.11 -16.75 -7.96
C LEU A 25 -6.35 -16.50 -6.47
N ARG A 26 -5.44 -15.80 -5.79
CA ARG A 26 -5.63 -15.35 -4.40
C ARG A 26 -6.70 -14.27 -4.27
N GLY A 27 -7.11 -13.63 -5.37
CA GLY A 27 -8.07 -12.54 -5.39
C GLY A 27 -7.45 -11.16 -5.16
N ASP A 28 -6.15 -11.02 -5.40
CA ASP A 28 -5.49 -9.72 -5.34
C ASP A 28 -6.02 -8.81 -6.45
N LYS A 29 -6.18 -7.53 -6.12
CA LYS A 29 -6.65 -6.52 -7.07
C LYS A 29 -5.51 -5.59 -7.44
N PHE A 30 -5.53 -5.15 -8.69
CA PHE A 30 -4.66 -4.07 -9.13
C PHE A 30 -5.20 -2.75 -8.55
N ILE A 31 -4.61 -2.31 -7.44
CA ILE A 31 -4.99 -1.11 -6.67
C ILE A 31 -4.41 0.25 -7.16
N PRO A 32 -3.32 0.32 -7.95
CA PRO A 32 -2.82 1.62 -8.41
C PRO A 32 -3.85 2.40 -9.24
N ILE A 33 -4.13 3.65 -8.84
CA ILE A 33 -5.00 4.57 -9.58
C ILE A 33 -4.12 5.67 -10.19
N PHE A 34 -4.01 5.70 -11.51
CA PHE A 34 -3.23 6.71 -12.24
C PHE A 34 -4.01 8.02 -12.33
N GLN A 35 -3.40 9.13 -11.89
CA GLN A 35 -3.94 10.49 -11.96
C GLN A 35 -3.09 11.32 -12.93
N GLY A 36 -3.17 11.01 -14.22
CA GLY A 36 -2.28 11.56 -15.24
C GLY A 36 -0.95 10.81 -15.32
N ASP A 37 0.08 11.47 -15.83
CA ASP A 37 1.35 10.82 -16.21
C ASP A 37 2.35 10.71 -15.03
N ASP A 38 2.27 11.62 -14.07
CA ASP A 38 3.27 11.75 -12.99
C ASP A 38 2.73 11.43 -11.58
N SER A 39 1.44 11.10 -11.46
CA SER A 39 0.80 10.83 -10.17
C SER A 39 0.09 9.49 -10.16
N VAL A 40 0.32 8.70 -9.11
CA VAL A 40 -0.39 7.46 -8.84
C VAL A 40 -0.82 7.43 -7.39
N VAL A 41 -2.12 7.23 -7.17
CA VAL A 41 -2.69 7.04 -5.84
C VAL A 41 -2.74 5.55 -5.54
N ILE A 42 -1.96 5.14 -4.54
CA ILE A 42 -2.00 3.79 -3.98
C ILE A 42 -2.81 3.89 -2.68
N GLY A 43 -4.12 3.91 -2.85
CA GLY A 43 -5.07 4.11 -1.75
C GLY A 43 -6.34 3.33 -2.06
N GLY A 44 -6.50 2.20 -1.38
CA GLY A 44 -7.79 1.53 -1.36
C GLY A 44 -8.83 2.35 -0.63
N LYS A 45 -10.10 2.28 -1.02
CA LYS A 45 -11.19 2.78 -0.16
C LYS A 45 -11.09 2.02 1.17
N LEU A 46 -10.80 2.73 2.27
CA LEU A 46 -10.57 2.16 3.60
C LEU A 46 -11.67 1.18 4.03
N HIS A 47 -12.91 1.47 3.63
CA HIS A 47 -14.11 0.72 4.01
C HIS A 47 -14.63 -0.21 2.91
N ASP A 48 -13.98 -0.27 1.75
CA ASP A 48 -14.38 -1.17 0.68
C ASP A 48 -13.62 -2.50 0.82
N PRO A 49 -14.29 -3.62 1.14
CA PRO A 49 -13.63 -4.90 1.39
C PRO A 49 -12.82 -5.42 0.20
N GLN A 50 -13.17 -4.95 -1.00
CA GLN A 50 -12.56 -5.38 -2.24
C GLN A 50 -11.42 -4.45 -2.66
N LEU A 51 -11.55 -3.15 -2.41
CA LEU A 51 -10.57 -2.15 -2.82
C LEU A 51 -9.60 -1.75 -1.73
N MET A 52 -9.79 -2.14 -0.46
CA MET A 52 -8.90 -1.79 0.64
C MET A 52 -7.46 -2.26 0.40
N GLY A 53 -6.50 -1.35 0.63
CA GLY A 53 -5.07 -1.60 0.45
C GLY A 53 -4.47 -2.52 1.52
N ILE A 54 -3.17 -2.81 1.40
CA ILE A 54 -2.47 -3.76 2.28
C ILE A 54 -2.50 -3.35 3.75
N ILE A 55 -2.28 -2.06 4.06
CA ILE A 55 -2.27 -1.53 5.44
C ILE A 55 -3.65 -1.74 6.12
N PRO A 56 -4.78 -1.31 5.52
CA PRO A 56 -6.09 -1.57 6.11
C PRO A 56 -6.41 -3.06 6.26
N ARG A 57 -5.92 -3.94 5.36
CA ARG A 57 -6.11 -5.40 5.49
C ARG A 57 -5.34 -5.98 6.66
N ILE A 58 -4.07 -5.62 6.80
CA ILE A 58 -3.22 -6.02 7.93
C ILE A 58 -3.83 -5.55 9.25
N ALA A 59 -4.26 -4.28 9.31
CA ALA A 59 -4.92 -3.74 10.49
C ALA A 59 -6.17 -4.55 10.85
N ARG A 60 -7.03 -4.85 9.86
CA ARG A 60 -8.24 -5.65 10.07
C ARG A 60 -7.93 -7.04 10.61
N ASP A 61 -6.95 -7.73 10.03
CA ASP A 61 -6.61 -9.09 10.44
C ASP A 61 -6.02 -9.12 11.87
N ILE A 62 -5.17 -8.14 12.20
CA ILE A 62 -4.65 -7.96 13.57
C ILE A 62 -5.78 -7.74 14.57
N PHE A 63 -6.69 -6.80 14.28
CA PHE A 63 -7.79 -6.50 15.18
C PHE A 63 -8.78 -7.67 15.31
N ASN A 64 -9.11 -8.34 14.22
CA ASN A 64 -9.95 -9.55 14.25
C ASN A 64 -9.34 -10.63 15.16
N HIS A 65 -8.02 -10.80 15.09
CA HIS A 65 -7.34 -11.76 15.95
C HIS A 65 -7.38 -11.32 17.43
N ILE A 66 -7.07 -10.06 17.73
CA ILE A 66 -7.13 -9.49 19.08
C ILE A 66 -8.53 -9.64 19.68
N TYR A 67 -9.59 -9.28 18.94
CA TYR A 67 -10.97 -9.41 19.41
C TYR A 67 -11.43 -10.87 19.58
N SER A 68 -10.75 -11.82 18.96
CA SER A 68 -11.02 -13.25 19.14
C SER A 68 -10.23 -13.90 20.29
N MET A 69 -9.34 -13.16 20.97
CA MET A 69 -8.53 -13.67 22.07
C MET A 69 -9.24 -13.53 23.43
N ASP A 70 -8.83 -14.38 24.37
CA ASP A 70 -9.36 -14.47 25.73
C ASP A 70 -9.15 -13.16 26.52
N GLU A 71 -10.04 -12.84 27.46
CA GLU A 71 -10.20 -11.51 28.10
C GLU A 71 -8.99 -11.07 28.95
N ASN A 72 -7.98 -11.92 29.13
CA ASN A 72 -6.83 -11.69 30.01
C ASN A 72 -5.58 -11.15 29.29
N LEU A 73 -5.69 -10.72 28.02
CA LEU A 73 -4.56 -10.22 27.23
C LEU A 73 -4.76 -8.75 26.84
N GLU A 74 -3.82 -7.89 27.25
CA GLU A 74 -3.77 -6.48 26.84
C GLU A 74 -2.76 -6.28 25.70
N PHE A 75 -3.18 -5.58 24.63
CA PHE A 75 -2.34 -5.32 23.45
C PHE A 75 -2.07 -3.82 23.30
N HIS A 76 -0.79 -3.44 23.16
CA HIS A 76 -0.38 -2.08 22.79
C HIS A 76 0.16 -2.07 21.36
N ILE A 77 -0.53 -1.36 20.46
CA ILE A 77 -0.10 -1.17 19.06
C ILE A 77 0.46 0.25 18.93
N LYS A 78 1.69 0.40 18.42
CA LYS A 78 2.37 1.69 18.20
C LYS A 78 2.57 1.96 16.71
#